data_AF-A0A0T0MB84-F1
#
_entry.id   AF-A0A0T0MB84-F1
#
_cell.length_a   1.000
_cell.length_b   1.000
_cell.length_c   1.000
_cell.angle_alpha   90.00
_cell.angle_beta   90.00
_cell.angle_gamma   90.00
#
_symmetry.space_group_name_H-M   'P 1'
#
loop_
_entity.id
_entity.type
_entity.pdbx_description
1 polymer ?
#
loop_
_entity_poly.entity_id
_entity_poly.type
_entity_poly.pdbx_seq_one_letter_code
_entity_poly.pdbx_strand_id
1 'polypeptide(L)'
;MFNTNEELVAAKKEFGKIFFYSIAAVFGFYLLLSLLTTNVVIVAKEVLIFAFFLTTYTGFLISKTKFDFLIIFRIIILALLLFILYMCILLSNISGAIFFLFIPVVIMTQILFSFRTSLFLTLVLLILSYFITEIAAQFNFAIKVDFKYYDPVVLKFQEYLTYTIAIYFSFLGLYYKNEFFRIELKQKFLEIPKINLEEEKVLNTAETEESNPDKYQILYDRIINCLNVDKPFQDADFNIRKLAEMVNSNSTYVSRALNHIGDRKFNQLINEYRIAQIVDELKNDLHHKFTIEHIYTNAGFSQQSTFNRIFKEQTGSTPSEYIRNIQREGN
;
A
#
# COMPACT_ATOMS: atom_id res chain seq x y z
N MET A 1 4.19 2.81 -26.18
CA MET A 1 3.67 3.36 -24.91
C MET A 1 3.56 2.19 -23.95
N PHE A 2 4.44 2.07 -22.94
CA PHE A 2 4.35 0.99 -21.96
C PHE A 2 3.16 1.28 -21.03
N ASN A 3 2.08 0.51 -21.15
CA ASN A 3 0.94 0.63 -20.26
C ASN A 3 1.27 -0.08 -18.94
N THR A 4 1.86 0.66 -18.01
CA THR A 4 2.34 0.13 -16.73
C THR A 4 1.20 -0.46 -15.88
N ASN A 5 -0.07 -0.12 -16.16
CA ASN A 5 -1.24 -0.77 -15.56
C ASN A 5 -1.44 -2.20 -16.08
N GLU A 6 -1.15 -2.45 -17.36
CA GLU A 6 -1.14 -3.81 -17.91
C GLU A 6 0.02 -4.63 -17.34
N GLU A 7 1.20 -4.02 -17.12
CA GLU A 7 2.33 -4.67 -16.43
C GLU A 7 1.93 -5.13 -15.01
N LEU A 8 1.29 -4.27 -14.22
CA LEU A 8 0.86 -4.61 -12.86
C LEU A 8 -0.21 -5.71 -12.85
N VAL A 9 -1.17 -5.66 -13.78
CA VAL A 9 -2.21 -6.70 -13.92
C VAL A 9 -1.60 -8.03 -14.36
N ALA A 10 -0.62 -8.00 -15.27
CA ALA A 10 0.10 -9.19 -15.71
C ALA A 10 0.90 -9.83 -14.56
N ALA A 11 1.66 -9.03 -13.80
CA ALA A 11 2.43 -9.50 -12.65
C ALA A 11 1.52 -10.10 -11.56
N LYS A 12 0.39 -9.46 -11.24
CA LYS A 12 -0.61 -9.99 -10.29
C LYS A 12 -1.19 -11.33 -10.75
N LYS A 13 -1.45 -11.45 -12.05
CA LYS A 13 -1.95 -12.70 -12.65
C LYS A 13 -0.90 -13.80 -12.64
N GLU A 14 0.34 -13.47 -12.94
CA GLU A 14 1.48 -14.38 -12.89
C GLU A 14 1.71 -14.92 -11.48
N PHE A 15 1.76 -14.03 -10.48
CA PHE A 15 1.81 -14.42 -9.07
C PHE A 15 0.69 -15.38 -8.70
N GLY A 16 -0.56 -15.05 -9.07
CA GLY A 16 -1.70 -15.93 -8.80
C GLY A 16 -1.52 -17.33 -9.37
N LYS A 17 -1.10 -17.43 -10.64
CA LYS A 17 -0.83 -18.74 -11.27
C LYS A 17 0.24 -19.52 -10.52
N ILE A 18 1.39 -18.88 -10.26
CA ILE A 18 2.52 -19.53 -9.60
C ILE A 18 2.13 -19.95 -8.19
N PHE A 19 1.48 -19.09 -7.41
CA PHE A 19 1.01 -19.42 -6.06
C PHE A 19 0.14 -20.68 -6.03
N PHE A 20 -0.88 -20.75 -6.90
CA PHE A 20 -1.77 -21.91 -6.95
C PHE A 20 -1.08 -23.18 -7.45
N TYR A 21 -0.22 -23.08 -8.47
CA TYR A 21 0.53 -24.24 -8.94
C TYR A 21 1.57 -24.71 -7.92
N SER A 22 2.15 -23.81 -7.13
CA SER A 22 3.02 -24.19 -6.01
C SER A 22 2.26 -24.93 -4.92
N ILE A 23 1.03 -24.49 -4.58
CA ILE A 23 0.17 -25.23 -3.65
C ILE A 23 -0.19 -26.60 -4.23
N ALA A 24 -0.57 -26.66 -5.51
CA ALA A 24 -0.86 -27.92 -6.18
C ALA A 24 0.37 -28.86 -6.17
N ALA A 25 1.58 -28.32 -6.40
CA ALA A 25 2.81 -29.09 -6.34
C ALA A 25 3.06 -29.68 -4.92
N VAL A 26 2.77 -28.92 -3.86
CA VAL A 26 2.83 -29.42 -2.48
C VAL A 26 1.85 -30.58 -2.29
N PHE A 27 0.58 -30.44 -2.69
CA PHE A 27 -0.38 -31.53 -2.59
C PHE A 27 0.00 -32.75 -3.43
N GLY A 28 0.50 -32.54 -4.65
CA GLY A 28 0.99 -33.60 -5.53
C GLY A 28 2.18 -34.34 -4.91
N PHE A 29 3.08 -33.64 -4.24
CA PHE A 29 4.21 -34.24 -3.52
C PHE A 29 3.74 -35.08 -2.33
N TYR A 30 2.83 -34.55 -1.50
CA TYR A 30 2.25 -35.34 -0.39
C TYR A 30 1.46 -36.55 -0.89
N LEU A 31 0.74 -36.42 -2.00
CA LEU A 31 0.04 -37.54 -2.64
C LEU A 31 1.02 -38.61 -3.10
N LEU A 32 2.12 -38.22 -3.77
CA LEU A 32 3.17 -39.12 -4.21
C LEU A 32 3.80 -39.86 -3.03
N LEU A 33 4.15 -39.13 -1.95
CA LEU A 33 4.68 -39.73 -0.73
C LEU A 33 3.70 -40.76 -0.14
N SER A 34 2.41 -40.43 -0.08
CA SER A 34 1.37 -41.33 0.45
C SER A 34 1.18 -42.60 -0.40
N LEU A 35 1.48 -42.54 -1.71
CA LEU A 35 1.46 -43.70 -2.59
C LEU A 35 2.71 -44.59 -2.45
N LEU A 36 3.88 -43.97 -2.29
CA LEU A 36 5.16 -44.67 -2.22
C LEU A 36 5.48 -45.25 -0.84
N THR A 37 4.92 -44.67 0.23
CA THR A 37 5.25 -45.04 1.61
C THR A 37 3.98 -45.21 2.44
N THR A 38 3.95 -46.26 3.26
CA THR A 38 2.89 -46.47 4.25
C THR A 38 3.20 -45.66 5.51
N ASN A 39 2.18 -44.97 6.05
CA ASN A 39 2.22 -44.23 7.33
C ASN A 39 3.07 -42.94 7.39
N VAL A 40 3.72 -42.52 6.29
CA VAL A 40 4.50 -41.27 6.27
C VAL A 40 3.62 -40.02 6.16
N VAL A 41 2.39 -40.12 5.66
CA VAL A 41 1.49 -38.98 5.48
C VAL A 41 0.26 -39.17 6.35
N ILE A 42 -0.01 -38.21 7.24
CA ILE A 42 -1.16 -38.23 8.16
C ILE A 42 -2.48 -37.99 7.40
N VAL A 43 -2.42 -37.20 6.32
CA VAL A 43 -3.60 -36.80 5.56
C VAL A 43 -4.05 -37.92 4.62
N ALA A 44 -5.35 -38.18 4.60
CA ALA A 44 -5.97 -39.20 3.74
C ALA A 44 -5.73 -38.90 2.24
N LYS A 45 -5.54 -39.95 1.44
CA LYS A 45 -5.21 -39.85 0.01
C LYS A 45 -6.29 -39.14 -0.78
N GLU A 46 -7.54 -39.40 -0.45
CA GLU A 46 -8.73 -38.83 -1.09
C GLU A 46 -8.76 -37.31 -0.91
N VAL A 47 -8.39 -36.82 0.29
CA VAL A 47 -8.30 -35.39 0.60
C VAL A 47 -7.18 -34.74 -0.20
N LEU A 48 -6.02 -35.40 -0.33
CA LEU A 48 -4.90 -34.89 -1.12
C LEU A 48 -5.22 -34.84 -2.61
N ILE A 49 -5.89 -35.85 -3.15
CA ILE A 49 -6.36 -35.89 -4.55
C ILE A 49 -7.32 -34.72 -4.79
N PHE A 50 -8.33 -34.56 -3.93
CA PHE A 50 -9.28 -33.47 -4.04
C PHE A 50 -8.60 -32.10 -3.99
N ALA A 51 -7.69 -31.89 -3.03
CA ALA A 51 -6.97 -30.63 -2.88
C ALA A 51 -6.07 -30.34 -4.09
N PHE A 52 -5.39 -31.36 -4.64
CA PHE A 52 -4.56 -31.24 -5.83
C PHE A 52 -5.38 -30.76 -7.05
N PHE A 53 -6.50 -31.43 -7.34
CA PHE A 53 -7.34 -31.07 -8.48
C PHE A 53 -8.03 -29.71 -8.28
N LEU A 54 -8.51 -29.43 -7.07
CA LEU A 54 -9.12 -28.14 -6.75
C LEU A 54 -8.14 -26.99 -6.97
N THR A 55 -6.92 -27.09 -6.44
CA THR A 55 -5.91 -26.03 -6.54
C THR A 55 -5.37 -25.84 -7.95
N THR A 56 -5.24 -26.94 -8.71
CA THR A 56 -4.89 -26.89 -10.13
C THR A 56 -5.99 -26.19 -10.93
N TYR A 57 -7.26 -26.53 -10.68
CA TYR A 57 -8.40 -25.93 -11.35
C TYR A 57 -8.55 -24.44 -11.02
N THR A 58 -8.39 -24.04 -9.76
CA THR A 58 -8.42 -22.62 -9.37
C THR A 58 -7.27 -21.84 -10.01
N GLY A 59 -6.07 -22.42 -10.08
CA GLY A 59 -4.94 -21.82 -10.80
C GLY A 59 -5.22 -21.64 -12.30
N PHE A 60 -5.85 -22.63 -12.93
CA PHE A 60 -6.32 -22.54 -14.31
C PHE A 60 -7.37 -21.44 -14.50
N LEU A 61 -8.37 -21.34 -13.63
CA LEU A 61 -9.40 -20.29 -13.70
C LEU A 61 -8.78 -18.89 -13.61
N ILE A 62 -7.92 -18.66 -12.61
CA ILE A 62 -7.16 -17.41 -12.44
C ILE A 62 -6.33 -17.09 -13.68
N SER A 63 -5.84 -18.11 -14.40
CA SER A 63 -5.09 -17.92 -15.63
C SER A 63 -5.93 -17.43 -16.82
N LYS A 64 -7.24 -17.68 -16.81
CA LYS A 64 -8.14 -17.41 -17.94
C LYS A 64 -9.08 -16.23 -17.69
N THR A 65 -9.51 -16.00 -16.46
CA THR A 65 -10.49 -14.96 -16.12
C THR A 65 -9.83 -13.61 -15.87
N LYS A 66 -10.58 -12.52 -16.12
CA LYS A 66 -10.28 -11.21 -15.55
C LYS A 66 -10.92 -11.15 -14.17
N PHE A 67 -10.20 -10.64 -13.19
CA PHE A 67 -10.72 -10.56 -11.83
C PHE A 67 -10.03 -9.44 -11.05
N ASP A 68 -10.70 -8.96 -10.00
CA ASP A 68 -10.07 -8.08 -9.03
C ASP A 68 -9.15 -8.91 -8.13
N PHE A 69 -7.86 -8.76 -8.36
CA PHE A 69 -6.82 -9.48 -7.64
C PHE A 69 -6.95 -9.32 -6.14
N LEU A 70 -7.19 -8.10 -5.64
CA LEU A 70 -7.21 -7.85 -4.20
C LEU A 70 -8.38 -8.57 -3.53
N ILE A 71 -9.56 -8.55 -4.13
CA ILE A 71 -10.76 -9.16 -3.54
C ILE A 71 -10.58 -10.68 -3.41
N ILE A 72 -10.22 -11.35 -4.51
CA ILE A 72 -10.11 -12.81 -4.54
C ILE A 72 -8.96 -13.29 -3.65
N PHE A 73 -7.79 -12.67 -3.74
CA PHE A 73 -6.66 -13.10 -2.93
C PHE A 73 -6.88 -12.83 -1.43
N ARG A 74 -7.62 -11.78 -1.04
CA ARG A 74 -7.99 -11.57 0.37
C ARG A 74 -8.85 -12.70 0.90
N ILE A 75 -9.85 -13.14 0.11
CA ILE A 75 -10.71 -14.28 0.47
C ILE A 75 -9.86 -15.55 0.60
N ILE A 76 -8.98 -15.82 -0.37
CA ILE A 76 -8.11 -17.01 -0.36
C ILE A 76 -7.17 -17.00 0.84
N ILE A 77 -6.50 -15.88 1.12
CA ILE A 77 -5.59 -15.78 2.27
C ILE A 77 -6.34 -15.93 3.59
N LEU A 78 -7.53 -15.34 3.72
CA LEU A 78 -8.34 -15.49 4.92
C LEU A 78 -8.78 -16.96 5.11
N ALA A 79 -9.23 -17.61 4.04
CA ALA A 79 -9.58 -19.04 4.07
C ALA A 79 -8.37 -19.91 4.42
N LEU A 80 -7.20 -19.62 3.84
CA LEU A 80 -5.95 -20.32 4.15
C LEU A 80 -5.52 -20.11 5.60
N LEU A 81 -5.69 -18.90 6.13
CA LEU A 81 -5.39 -18.59 7.53
C LEU A 81 -6.30 -19.37 8.48
N LEU A 82 -7.61 -19.41 8.22
CA LEU A 82 -8.55 -20.20 9.01
C LEU A 82 -8.24 -21.69 8.94
N PHE A 83 -7.86 -22.19 7.75
CA PHE A 83 -7.44 -23.57 7.57
C PHE A 83 -6.18 -23.90 8.36
N ILE A 84 -5.14 -23.05 8.28
CA ILE A 84 -3.90 -23.25 9.05
C ILE A 84 -4.19 -23.18 10.54
N LEU A 85 -5.01 -22.23 11.00
CA LEU A 85 -5.39 -22.12 12.40
C LEU A 85 -6.08 -23.40 12.90
N TYR A 86 -7.04 -23.92 12.14
CA TYR A 86 -7.70 -25.19 12.43
C TYR A 86 -6.69 -26.34 12.50
N MET A 87 -5.78 -26.44 11.54
CA MET A 87 -4.73 -27.47 11.53
C MET A 87 -3.77 -27.34 12.72
N CYS A 88 -3.44 -26.12 13.13
CA CYS A 88 -2.60 -25.87 14.30
C CYS A 88 -3.28 -26.30 15.61
N ILE A 89 -4.60 -26.11 15.76
CA ILE A 89 -5.37 -26.62 16.91
C ILE A 89 -5.39 -28.16 16.88
N LEU A 90 -5.68 -28.73 15.70
CA LEU A 90 -5.79 -30.18 15.52
C LEU A 90 -4.47 -30.90 15.83
N LEU A 91 -3.35 -30.33 15.40
CA LEU A 91 -2.00 -30.90 15.46
C LEU A 91 -1.13 -30.32 16.59
N SER A 92 -1.70 -29.50 17.48
CA SER A 92 -0.96 -28.78 18.54
C SER A 92 -0.12 -29.69 19.42
N ASN A 93 -0.61 -30.92 19.65
CA ASN A 93 0.05 -31.90 20.51
C ASN A 93 1.11 -32.71 19.79
N ILE A 94 1.19 -32.62 18.46
CA ILE A 94 2.06 -33.47 17.62
C ILE A 94 3.37 -32.75 17.29
N SER A 95 3.29 -31.53 16.75
CA SER A 95 4.48 -30.75 16.39
C SER A 95 4.20 -29.25 16.34
N GLY A 96 5.15 -28.46 16.83
CA GLY A 96 5.15 -27.00 16.67
C GLY A 96 5.55 -26.52 15.28
N ALA A 97 5.99 -27.40 14.38
CA ALA A 97 6.43 -27.01 13.04
C ALA A 97 5.31 -26.34 12.22
N ILE A 98 4.06 -26.71 12.49
CA ILE A 98 2.87 -26.18 11.81
C ILE A 98 2.75 -24.64 11.98
N PHE A 99 3.27 -24.08 13.09
CA PHE A 99 3.26 -22.62 13.34
C PHE A 99 4.12 -21.83 12.37
N PHE A 100 5.14 -22.45 11.77
CA PHE A 100 5.98 -21.77 10.79
C PHE A 100 5.22 -21.43 9.51
N LEU A 101 4.07 -22.07 9.25
CA LEU A 101 3.17 -21.70 8.15
C LEU A 101 2.48 -20.34 8.35
N PHE A 102 2.49 -19.77 9.56
CA PHE A 102 2.02 -18.40 9.77
C PHE A 102 2.97 -17.36 9.16
N ILE A 103 4.27 -17.65 9.05
CA ILE A 103 5.27 -16.73 8.49
C ILE A 103 4.92 -16.34 7.03
N PRO A 104 4.77 -17.27 6.08
CA PRO A 104 4.40 -16.92 4.72
C PRO A 104 3.03 -16.24 4.67
N VAL A 105 2.05 -16.64 5.50
CA VAL A 105 0.74 -15.98 5.52
C VAL A 105 0.86 -14.51 5.94
N VAL A 106 1.64 -14.21 6.98
CA VAL A 106 1.92 -12.84 7.42
C VAL A 106 2.56 -12.03 6.30
N ILE A 107 3.59 -12.58 5.64
CA ILE A 107 4.25 -11.90 4.50
C ILE A 107 3.22 -11.62 3.39
N MET A 108 2.39 -12.60 3.05
CA MET A 108 1.39 -12.45 2.00
C MET A 108 0.28 -11.45 2.39
N THR A 109 -0.05 -11.31 3.67
CA THR A 109 -1.00 -10.28 4.11
C THR A 109 -0.46 -8.87 3.87
N GLN A 110 0.86 -8.66 3.92
CA GLN A 110 1.47 -7.36 3.63
C GLN A 110 1.35 -6.96 2.16
N ILE A 111 1.08 -7.92 1.26
CA ILE A 111 0.81 -7.66 -0.15
C ILE A 111 -0.64 -7.17 -0.34
N LEU A 112 -1.57 -7.66 0.49
CA LEU A 112 -3.01 -7.46 0.27
C LEU A 112 -3.65 -6.40 1.18
N PHE A 113 -3.05 -6.13 2.34
CA PHE A 113 -3.58 -5.26 3.38
C PHE A 113 -2.60 -4.14 3.74
N SER A 114 -3.09 -3.15 4.48
CA SER A 114 -2.25 -2.07 4.99
C SER A 114 -1.22 -2.60 5.99
N PHE A 115 -0.07 -1.91 6.09
CA PHE A 115 0.98 -2.26 7.07
C PHE A 115 0.43 -2.37 8.50
N ARG A 116 -0.47 -1.46 8.90
CA ARG A 116 -1.10 -1.48 10.23
C ARG A 116 -1.93 -2.74 10.45
N THR A 117 -2.74 -3.13 9.46
CA THR A 117 -3.56 -4.34 9.52
C THR A 117 -2.70 -5.60 9.59
N SER A 118 -1.64 -5.69 8.77
CA SER A 118 -0.72 -6.83 8.80
C SER A 118 0.02 -6.94 10.12
N LEU A 119 0.44 -5.82 10.71
CA LEU A 119 1.10 -5.80 12.02
C LEU A 119 0.15 -6.27 13.13
N PHE A 120 -1.09 -5.76 13.14
CA PHE A 120 -2.12 -6.22 14.07
C PHE A 120 -2.37 -7.73 13.92
N LEU A 121 -2.55 -8.22 12.68
CA LEU A 121 -2.76 -9.65 12.42
C LEU A 121 -1.57 -10.50 12.89
N THR A 122 -0.35 -10.02 12.67
CA THR A 122 0.87 -10.72 13.14
C THR A 122 0.86 -10.86 14.66
N LEU A 123 0.54 -9.79 15.39
CA LEU A 123 0.46 -9.82 16.85
C LEU A 123 -0.63 -10.80 17.33
N VAL A 124 -1.81 -10.76 16.70
CA VAL A 124 -2.90 -11.71 17.00
C VAL A 124 -2.45 -13.15 16.77
N LEU A 125 -1.77 -13.45 15.66
CA LEU A 125 -1.31 -14.81 15.37
C LEU A 125 -0.21 -15.27 16.32
N LEU A 126 0.68 -14.39 16.77
CA LEU A 126 1.68 -14.71 17.78
C LEU A 126 1.04 -15.05 19.13
N ILE A 127 0.12 -14.20 19.60
CA ILE A 127 -0.64 -14.45 20.83
C ILE A 127 -1.40 -15.77 20.70
N LEU A 128 -2.11 -15.96 19.59
CA LEU A 128 -2.88 -17.16 19.33
C LEU A 128 -1.99 -18.40 19.31
N SER A 129 -0.82 -18.34 18.66
CA SER A 129 0.13 -19.46 18.61
C SER A 129 0.65 -19.87 19.99
N TYR A 130 0.78 -18.92 20.93
CA TYR A 130 1.18 -19.20 22.30
C TYR A 130 0.09 -19.94 23.10
N PHE A 131 -1.17 -19.53 22.95
CA PHE A 131 -2.30 -20.12 23.69
C PHE A 131 -2.91 -21.35 23.02
N ILE A 132 -2.53 -21.69 21.79
CA ILE A 132 -3.25 -22.68 21.00
C ILE A 132 -3.19 -24.10 21.58
N THR A 133 -2.10 -24.47 22.26
CA THR A 133 -1.97 -25.77 22.93
C THR A 133 -2.93 -25.86 24.11
N GLU A 134 -3.04 -24.79 24.91
CA GLU A 134 -3.98 -24.68 26.02
C GLU A 134 -5.43 -24.72 25.53
N ILE A 135 -5.74 -23.97 24.47
CA ILE A 135 -7.06 -23.96 23.83
C ILE A 135 -7.40 -25.37 23.33
N ALA A 136 -6.48 -26.01 22.60
CA ALA A 136 -6.71 -27.34 22.05
C ALA A 136 -6.90 -28.40 23.15
N ALA A 137 -6.19 -28.28 24.29
CA ALA A 137 -6.35 -29.14 25.45
C ALA A 137 -7.69 -28.92 26.17
N GLN A 138 -8.07 -27.67 26.43
CA GLN A 138 -9.30 -27.31 27.13
C GLN A 138 -10.56 -27.81 26.41
N PHE A 139 -10.58 -27.70 25.08
CA PHE A 139 -11.72 -28.13 24.25
C PHE A 139 -11.56 -29.56 23.73
N ASN A 140 -10.45 -30.23 24.06
CA ASN A 140 -10.15 -31.60 23.63
C ASN A 140 -10.23 -31.75 22.08
N PHE A 141 -9.82 -30.71 21.35
CA PHE A 141 -9.79 -30.67 19.88
C PHE A 141 -8.56 -31.34 19.29
N ALA A 142 -7.45 -31.35 20.02
CA ALA A 142 -6.22 -31.97 19.56
C ALA A 142 -6.40 -33.47 19.33
N ILE A 143 -5.86 -33.98 18.23
CA ILE A 143 -5.93 -35.42 17.97
C ILE A 143 -5.15 -36.15 19.07
N LYS A 144 -5.83 -37.07 19.74
CA LYS A 144 -5.23 -38.04 20.66
C LYS A 144 -4.57 -39.16 19.86
N VAL A 145 -3.49 -38.85 19.14
CA VAL A 145 -2.70 -39.89 18.48
C VAL A 145 -1.89 -40.61 19.55
N ASP A 146 -2.05 -41.93 19.62
CA ASP A 146 -1.16 -42.78 20.42
C ASP A 146 0.21 -42.75 19.74
N PHE A 147 1.15 -41.95 20.30
CA PHE A 147 2.50 -41.73 19.75
C PHE A 147 3.27 -43.02 19.44
N LYS A 148 2.82 -44.14 20.02
CA LYS A 148 3.33 -45.49 19.80
C LYS A 148 3.27 -45.95 18.33
N TYR A 149 2.44 -45.33 17.49
CA TYR A 149 2.32 -45.66 16.05
C TYR A 149 3.16 -44.78 15.11
N TYR A 150 3.72 -43.66 15.57
CA TYR A 150 4.50 -42.76 14.73
C TYR A 150 6.00 -42.90 14.99
N ASP A 151 6.73 -43.28 13.95
CA ASP A 151 8.19 -43.30 13.97
C ASP A 151 8.72 -41.85 14.16
N PRO A 152 9.55 -41.58 15.18
CA PRO A 152 10.15 -40.26 15.39
C PRO A 152 10.90 -39.71 14.16
N VAL A 153 11.44 -40.59 13.31
CA VAL A 153 12.12 -40.21 12.06
C VAL A 153 11.13 -39.62 11.07
N VAL A 154 9.95 -40.23 10.94
CA VAL A 154 8.88 -39.76 10.04
C VAL A 154 8.36 -38.40 10.49
N LEU A 155 8.19 -38.21 11.80
CA LEU A 155 7.74 -36.93 12.35
C LEU A 155 8.75 -35.82 12.02
N LYS A 156 10.04 -36.03 12.31
CA LYS A 156 11.10 -35.06 11.97
C LYS A 156 11.17 -34.76 10.47
N PHE A 157 10.99 -35.77 9.62
CA PHE A 157 10.92 -35.57 8.17
C PHE A 157 9.76 -34.65 7.77
N GLN A 158 8.56 -34.84 8.34
CA GLN A 158 7.42 -33.95 8.10
C GLN A 158 7.67 -32.52 8.61
N GLU A 159 8.35 -32.36 9.74
CA GLU A 159 8.73 -31.04 10.26
C GLU A 159 9.67 -30.31 9.29
N TYR A 160 10.73 -30.97 8.83
CA TYR A 160 11.65 -30.40 7.83
C TYR A 160 10.96 -30.05 6.52
N LEU A 161 10.02 -30.89 6.08
CA LEU A 161 9.20 -30.61 4.90
C LEU A 161 8.33 -29.37 5.12
N THR A 162 7.71 -29.23 6.30
CA THR A 162 6.89 -28.07 6.68
C THR A 162 7.73 -26.79 6.70
N TYR A 163 8.95 -26.82 7.28
CA TYR A 163 9.87 -25.68 7.25
C TYR A 163 10.27 -25.31 5.83
N THR A 164 10.57 -26.30 4.99
CA THR A 164 10.92 -26.07 3.58
C THR A 164 9.78 -25.40 2.82
N ILE A 165 8.54 -25.85 3.03
CA ILE A 165 7.34 -25.23 2.44
C ILE A 165 7.18 -23.78 2.94
N ALA A 166 7.31 -23.56 4.25
CA ALA A 166 7.19 -22.22 4.83
C ALA A 166 8.24 -21.26 4.28
N ILE A 167 9.49 -21.69 4.16
CA ILE A 167 10.60 -20.93 3.60
C ILE A 167 10.32 -20.59 2.13
N TYR A 168 9.95 -21.58 1.32
CA TYR A 168 9.62 -21.39 -0.10
C TYR A 168 8.52 -20.34 -0.30
N PHE A 169 7.38 -20.46 0.39
CA PHE A 169 6.29 -19.51 0.27
C PHE A 169 6.64 -18.13 0.83
N SER A 170 7.52 -18.06 1.83
CA SER A 170 8.03 -16.79 2.36
C SER A 170 8.85 -16.05 1.31
N PHE A 171 9.78 -16.76 0.64
CA PHE A 171 10.56 -16.19 -0.47
C PHE A 171 9.68 -15.79 -1.65
N LEU A 172 8.70 -16.63 -2.02
CA LEU A 172 7.74 -16.30 -3.07
C LEU A 172 6.97 -15.01 -2.75
N GLY A 173 6.49 -14.87 -1.53
CA GLY A 173 5.77 -13.67 -1.08
C GLY A 173 6.65 -12.43 -1.09
N LEU A 174 7.89 -12.53 -0.60
CA LEU A 174 8.84 -11.41 -0.62
C LEU A 174 9.22 -10.99 -2.03
N TYR A 175 9.43 -11.95 -2.94
CA TYR A 175 9.74 -11.69 -4.35
C TYR A 175 8.64 -10.86 -5.00
N TYR A 176 7.39 -11.31 -4.93
CA TYR A 176 6.26 -10.61 -5.57
C TYR A 176 5.88 -9.32 -4.86
N LYS A 177 6.07 -9.23 -3.54
CA LYS A 177 5.96 -7.95 -2.81
C LYS A 177 6.93 -6.92 -3.39
N ASN A 178 8.19 -7.31 -3.60
CA ASN A 178 9.19 -6.43 -4.17
C ASN A 178 8.89 -6.10 -5.64
N GLU A 179 8.45 -7.07 -6.42
CA GLU A 179 8.07 -6.86 -7.82
C GLU A 179 6.92 -5.87 -7.98
N PHE A 180 5.83 -6.04 -7.23
CA PHE A 180 4.69 -5.12 -7.26
C PHE A 180 5.11 -3.71 -6.83
N PHE A 181 5.90 -3.61 -5.76
CA PHE A 181 6.44 -2.33 -5.31
C PHE A 181 7.30 -1.64 -6.39
N ARG A 182 8.13 -2.39 -7.12
CA ARG A 182 8.93 -1.84 -8.22
C ARG A 182 8.06 -1.33 -9.37
N ILE A 183 6.99 -2.05 -9.72
CA ILE A 183 6.07 -1.64 -10.79
C ILE A 183 5.28 -0.38 -10.36
N GLU A 184 4.79 -0.34 -9.13
CA GLU A 184 4.08 0.82 -8.56
C GLU A 184 5.01 2.05 -8.46
N LEU A 185 6.27 1.86 -8.05
CA LEU A 185 7.26 2.93 -8.08
C LEU A 185 7.49 3.42 -9.51
N LYS A 186 7.68 2.52 -10.47
CA LYS A 186 7.87 2.88 -11.89
C LYS A 186 6.66 3.66 -12.43
N GLN A 187 5.44 3.30 -12.05
CA GLN A 187 4.24 4.09 -12.37
C GLN A 187 4.35 5.51 -11.84
N LYS A 188 4.59 5.65 -10.53
CA LYS A 188 4.71 6.96 -9.88
C LYS A 188 5.84 7.81 -10.47
N PHE A 189 6.98 7.18 -10.76
CA PHE A 189 8.12 7.80 -11.42
C PHE A 189 7.94 8.02 -12.92
N LEU A 190 6.94 7.47 -13.59
CA LEU A 190 6.60 7.77 -14.99
C LEU A 190 5.51 8.86 -15.09
N GLU A 191 4.68 8.98 -14.07
CA GLU A 191 3.73 10.09 -13.92
C GLU A 191 4.43 11.42 -13.64
N ILE A 192 5.44 11.43 -12.76
CA ILE A 192 6.25 12.61 -12.42
C ILE A 192 6.95 13.25 -13.66
N PRO A 193 7.66 12.50 -14.53
CA PRO A 193 8.30 13.05 -15.71
C PRO A 193 7.32 13.32 -16.83
N LYS A 194 6.12 12.71 -16.91
CA LYS A 194 5.11 13.17 -17.88
C LYS A 194 4.57 14.55 -17.52
N ILE A 195 4.31 14.80 -16.24
CA ILE A 195 3.92 16.13 -15.77
C ILE A 195 5.02 17.15 -16.10
N ASN A 196 6.27 16.84 -15.73
CA ASN A 196 7.38 17.76 -16.00
C ASN A 196 7.74 17.87 -17.48
N LEU A 197 7.70 16.80 -18.30
CA LEU A 197 8.07 16.82 -19.73
C LEU A 197 6.95 17.34 -20.62
N GLU A 198 5.68 17.19 -20.24
CA GLU A 198 4.58 17.92 -20.90
C GLU A 198 4.70 19.40 -20.55
N GLU A 199 4.98 19.77 -19.28
CA GLU A 199 5.32 21.15 -18.91
C GLU A 199 6.56 21.67 -19.67
N GLU A 200 7.63 20.87 -19.83
CA GLU A 200 8.89 21.24 -20.51
C GLU A 200 8.74 21.29 -22.04
N LYS A 201 8.01 20.35 -22.66
CA LYS A 201 7.71 20.40 -24.11
C LYS A 201 6.81 21.56 -24.44
N VAL A 202 5.82 21.83 -23.60
CA VAL A 202 4.93 22.98 -23.73
C VAL A 202 5.69 24.28 -23.43
N LEU A 203 6.69 24.27 -22.55
CA LEU A 203 7.66 25.36 -22.40
C LEU A 203 8.49 25.55 -23.68
N ASN A 204 9.07 24.50 -24.26
CA ASN A 204 10.00 24.62 -25.37
C ASN A 204 9.32 24.87 -26.73
N THR A 205 8.08 24.41 -26.95
CA THR A 205 7.34 24.69 -28.21
C THR A 205 6.80 26.11 -28.27
N ALA A 206 6.53 26.75 -27.14
CA ALA A 206 6.08 28.13 -27.11
C ALA A 206 7.25 29.13 -26.97
N GLU A 207 8.52 28.70 -26.85
CA GLU A 207 9.70 29.59 -26.91
C GLU A 207 9.85 30.19 -28.33
N THR A 208 9.24 29.55 -29.32
CA THR A 208 9.19 29.99 -30.71
C THR A 208 8.03 30.93 -31.05
N GLU A 209 7.09 31.20 -30.13
CA GLU A 209 5.96 32.10 -30.38
C GLU A 209 5.99 33.32 -29.43
N GLU A 210 6.49 34.44 -30.00
CA GLU A 210 6.41 35.84 -29.55
C GLU A 210 6.82 36.17 -28.10
N SER A 211 8.06 36.65 -27.98
CA SER A 211 8.57 37.48 -26.89
C SER A 211 7.83 38.82 -26.85
N ASN A 212 6.71 38.91 -26.11
CA ASN A 212 6.13 40.20 -25.74
C ASN A 212 6.07 40.30 -24.20
N PRO A 213 7.10 40.87 -23.55
CA PRO A 213 7.24 40.95 -22.09
C PRO A 213 6.00 41.53 -21.39
N ASP A 214 5.34 42.48 -22.02
CA ASP A 214 4.17 43.19 -21.48
C ASP A 214 2.95 42.26 -21.27
N LYS A 215 2.78 41.23 -22.10
CA LYS A 215 1.66 40.29 -21.97
C LYS A 215 1.81 39.38 -20.74
N TYR A 216 3.04 38.98 -20.41
CA TYR A 216 3.29 38.14 -19.23
C TYR A 216 3.11 38.93 -17.93
N GLN A 217 3.50 40.20 -17.90
CA GLN A 217 3.24 41.07 -16.75
C GLN A 217 1.74 41.21 -16.47
N ILE A 218 0.95 41.55 -17.50
CA ILE A 218 -0.52 41.70 -17.37
C ILE A 218 -1.18 40.38 -16.92
N LEU A 219 -0.67 39.23 -17.39
CA LEU A 219 -1.17 37.93 -16.94
C LEU A 219 -0.77 37.63 -15.49
N TYR A 220 0.47 37.93 -15.11
CA TYR A 220 0.95 37.78 -13.74
C TYR A 220 0.12 38.61 -12.77
N ASP A 221 -0.16 39.88 -13.10
CA ASP A 221 -0.98 40.76 -12.27
C ASP A 221 -2.40 40.22 -12.12
N ARG A 222 -2.99 39.65 -13.18
CA ARG A 222 -4.29 38.96 -13.11
C ARG A 222 -4.25 37.73 -12.20
N ILE A 223 -3.17 36.94 -12.26
CA ILE A 223 -2.98 35.78 -11.38
C ILE A 223 -2.91 36.22 -9.92
N ILE A 224 -2.08 37.21 -9.61
CA ILE A 224 -1.95 37.73 -8.24
C ILE A 224 -3.27 38.32 -7.75
N ASN A 225 -3.99 39.05 -8.59
CA ASN A 225 -5.31 39.59 -8.23
C ASN A 225 -6.33 38.47 -7.97
N CYS A 226 -6.38 37.44 -8.83
CA CYS A 226 -7.23 36.27 -8.64
C CYS A 226 -6.93 35.55 -7.31
N LEU A 227 -5.64 35.38 -6.96
CA LEU A 227 -5.25 34.79 -5.68
C LEU A 227 -5.66 35.65 -4.48
N ASN A 228 -5.52 36.97 -4.55
CA ASN A 228 -5.86 37.86 -3.45
C ASN A 228 -7.38 38.00 -3.23
N VAL A 229 -8.16 38.08 -4.31
CA VAL A 229 -9.61 38.36 -4.26
C VAL A 229 -10.42 37.07 -4.10
N ASP A 230 -10.22 36.11 -5.01
CA ASP A 230 -11.07 34.91 -5.09
C ASP A 230 -10.59 33.79 -4.14
N LYS A 231 -9.33 33.86 -3.69
CA LYS A 231 -8.67 32.89 -2.81
C LYS A 231 -8.88 31.42 -3.22
N PRO A 232 -8.74 31.07 -4.52
CA PRO A 232 -9.02 29.72 -5.00
C PRO A 232 -8.05 28.67 -4.45
N PHE A 233 -6.93 29.11 -3.87
CA PHE A 233 -5.95 28.25 -3.19
C PHE A 233 -6.54 27.50 -1.98
N GLN A 234 -7.67 27.93 -1.42
CA GLN A 234 -8.39 27.22 -0.35
C GLN A 234 -9.02 25.90 -0.83
N ASP A 235 -9.22 25.71 -2.14
CA ASP A 235 -9.68 24.45 -2.71
C ASP A 235 -8.50 23.45 -2.76
N ALA A 236 -8.68 22.27 -2.16
CA ALA A 236 -7.69 21.21 -2.16
C ALA A 236 -7.42 20.64 -3.56
N ASP A 237 -8.40 20.71 -4.45
CA ASP A 237 -8.30 20.27 -5.84
C ASP A 237 -7.84 21.40 -6.77
N PHE A 238 -7.40 22.55 -6.22
CA PHE A 238 -6.90 23.67 -7.01
C PHE A 238 -5.59 23.31 -7.71
N ASN A 239 -5.56 23.54 -9.02
CA ASN A 239 -4.43 23.19 -9.88
C ASN A 239 -4.25 24.23 -10.98
N ILE A 240 -3.13 24.15 -11.70
CA ILE A 240 -2.76 25.13 -12.71
C ILE A 240 -3.78 25.27 -13.86
N ARG A 241 -4.55 24.23 -14.17
CA ARG A 241 -5.61 24.30 -15.19
C ARG A 241 -6.78 25.14 -14.70
N LYS A 242 -7.23 24.92 -13.45
CA LYS A 242 -8.26 25.77 -12.82
C LYS A 242 -7.83 27.23 -12.75
N LEU A 243 -6.57 27.50 -12.40
CA LEU A 243 -6.04 28.87 -12.40
C LEU A 243 -6.08 29.48 -13.80
N ALA A 244 -5.68 28.73 -14.83
CA ALA A 244 -5.71 29.19 -16.22
C ALA A 244 -7.11 29.55 -16.70
N GLU A 245 -8.10 28.72 -16.38
CA GLU A 245 -9.51 29.00 -16.66
C GLU A 245 -9.96 30.30 -15.97
N MET A 246 -9.63 30.47 -14.69
CA MET A 246 -10.00 31.67 -13.91
C MET A 246 -9.43 32.96 -14.47
N VAL A 247 -8.19 32.94 -14.99
CA VAL A 247 -7.54 34.13 -15.57
C VAL A 247 -7.75 34.28 -17.08
N ASN A 248 -8.65 33.47 -17.66
CA ASN A 248 -8.94 33.40 -19.10
C ASN A 248 -7.66 33.22 -19.94
N SER A 249 -6.88 32.20 -19.61
CA SER A 249 -5.63 31.84 -20.27
C SER A 249 -5.50 30.31 -20.38
N ASN A 250 -4.33 29.83 -20.80
CA ASN A 250 -3.98 28.42 -20.77
C ASN A 250 -2.89 28.15 -19.72
N SER A 251 -2.79 26.89 -19.27
CA SER A 251 -1.84 26.50 -18.20
C SER A 251 -0.38 26.82 -18.54
N THR A 252 -0.03 26.79 -19.83
CA THR A 252 1.31 27.13 -20.34
C THR A 252 1.68 28.57 -20.04
N TYR A 253 0.82 29.51 -20.46
CA TYR A 253 1.04 30.94 -20.30
C TYR A 253 1.03 31.32 -18.82
N VAL A 254 0.18 30.69 -18.02
CA VAL A 254 0.17 30.86 -16.56
C VAL A 254 1.51 30.41 -15.96
N SER A 255 1.98 29.20 -16.26
CA SER A 255 3.26 28.72 -15.74
C SER A 255 4.42 29.62 -16.14
N ARG A 256 4.39 30.16 -17.37
CA ARG A 256 5.41 31.08 -17.88
C ARG A 256 5.39 32.42 -17.19
N ALA A 257 4.22 33.04 -17.04
CA ALA A 257 4.10 34.30 -16.31
C ALA A 257 4.63 34.15 -14.88
N LEU A 258 4.31 33.04 -14.20
CA LEU A 258 4.80 32.75 -12.86
C LEU A 258 6.32 32.56 -12.80
N ASN A 259 6.89 31.77 -13.72
CA ASN A 259 8.33 31.53 -13.73
C ASN A 259 9.12 32.78 -14.17
N HIS A 260 8.63 33.51 -15.18
CA HIS A 260 9.38 34.63 -15.78
C HIS A 260 9.26 35.93 -14.99
N ILE A 261 8.09 36.22 -14.41
CA ILE A 261 7.87 37.46 -13.64
C ILE A 261 8.04 37.19 -12.14
N GLY A 262 7.50 36.08 -11.65
CA GLY A 262 7.50 35.76 -10.23
C GLY A 262 8.74 34.99 -9.75
N ASP A 263 9.52 34.36 -10.63
CA ASP A 263 10.59 33.42 -10.28
C ASP A 263 10.12 32.34 -9.28
N ARG A 264 8.90 31.83 -9.51
CA ARG A 264 8.23 30.85 -8.66
C ARG A 264 7.46 29.85 -9.52
N LYS A 265 7.53 28.56 -9.14
CA LYS A 265 6.64 27.54 -9.70
C LYS A 265 5.23 27.68 -9.10
N PHE A 266 4.21 27.25 -9.83
CA PHE A 266 2.81 27.27 -9.37
C PHE A 266 2.64 26.70 -7.94
N ASN A 267 3.14 25.50 -7.69
CA ASN A 267 3.00 24.86 -6.37
C ASN A 267 3.68 25.63 -5.23
N GLN A 268 4.78 26.34 -5.52
CA GLN A 268 5.46 27.16 -4.52
C GLN A 268 4.59 28.37 -4.16
N LEU A 269 4.12 29.09 -5.18
CA LEU A 269 3.24 30.25 -5.00
C LEU A 269 1.98 29.88 -4.22
N ILE A 270 1.26 28.84 -4.62
CA ILE A 270 0.01 28.43 -3.93
C ILE A 270 0.28 28.08 -2.47
N ASN A 271 1.37 27.37 -2.18
CA ASN A 271 1.72 27.03 -0.80
C ASN A 271 2.06 28.26 0.04
N GLU A 272 2.73 29.27 -0.51
CA GLU A 272 2.98 30.55 0.16
C GLU A 272 1.66 31.22 0.57
N TYR A 273 0.67 31.31 -0.33
CA TYR A 273 -0.66 31.86 -0.02
C TYR A 273 -1.40 31.06 1.05
N ARG A 274 -1.36 29.72 0.97
CA ARG A 274 -2.00 28.84 1.95
C ARG A 274 -1.43 29.03 3.35
N ILE A 275 -0.10 29.08 3.48
CA ILE A 275 0.56 29.28 4.78
C ILE A 275 0.34 30.70 5.29
N ALA A 276 0.39 31.71 4.43
CA ALA A 276 0.13 33.10 4.82
C ALA A 276 -1.27 33.24 5.44
N GLN A 277 -2.30 32.66 4.81
CA GLN A 277 -3.65 32.64 5.38
C GLN A 277 -3.69 31.97 6.76
N ILE A 278 -3.06 30.81 6.92
CA ILE A 278 -3.03 30.11 8.21
C ILE A 278 -2.37 30.98 9.28
N VAL A 279 -1.24 31.60 8.96
CA VAL A 279 -0.52 32.47 9.89
C VAL A 279 -1.38 33.67 10.29
N ASP A 280 -2.11 34.27 9.35
CA ASP A 280 -3.02 35.38 9.63
C ASP A 280 -4.22 34.95 10.48
N GLU A 281 -4.82 33.78 10.20
CA GLU A 281 -5.89 33.20 11.02
C GLU A 281 -5.42 32.94 12.46
N LEU A 282 -4.24 32.36 12.63
CA LEU A 282 -3.66 32.05 13.94
C LEU A 282 -3.33 33.31 14.77
N LYS A 283 -3.02 34.43 14.11
CA LYS A 283 -2.77 35.72 14.79
C LYS A 283 -4.06 36.45 15.17
N ASN A 284 -5.07 36.39 14.30
CA ASN A 284 -6.32 37.14 14.49
C ASN A 284 -7.30 36.45 15.42
N ASP A 285 -7.25 35.12 15.54
CA ASP A 285 -8.18 34.33 16.36
C ASP A 285 -7.46 33.51 17.44
N LEU A 286 -6.73 34.24 18.30
CA LEU A 286 -5.99 33.73 19.44
C LEU A 286 -6.83 32.93 20.46
N HIS A 287 -8.16 33.08 20.43
CA HIS A 287 -9.07 32.55 21.45
C HIS A 287 -9.82 31.29 21.03
N HIS A 288 -9.76 30.88 19.76
CA HIS A 288 -10.37 29.64 19.29
C HIS A 288 -9.39 28.46 19.31
N LYS A 289 -9.79 27.37 19.99
CA LYS A 289 -9.10 26.08 19.93
C LYS A 289 -9.38 25.42 18.59
N PHE A 290 -8.70 25.86 17.54
CA PHE A 290 -8.73 25.13 16.27
C PHE A 290 -7.96 23.81 16.39
N THR A 291 -8.53 22.74 15.88
CA THR A 291 -7.78 21.50 15.68
C THR A 291 -6.79 21.70 14.53
N ILE A 292 -5.63 21.04 14.59
CA ILE A 292 -4.66 21.07 13.48
C ILE A 292 -5.32 20.65 12.16
N GLU A 293 -6.26 19.70 12.23
CA GLU A 293 -7.07 19.27 11.10
C GLU A 293 -7.82 20.43 10.45
N HIS A 294 -8.61 21.18 11.24
CA HIS A 294 -9.38 22.30 10.74
C HIS A 294 -8.51 23.36 10.05
N ILE A 295 -7.34 23.65 10.66
CA ILE A 295 -6.41 24.66 10.15
C ILE A 295 -5.92 24.31 8.75
N TYR A 296 -5.42 23.08 8.55
CA TYR A 296 -4.84 22.74 7.26
C TYR A 296 -5.92 22.50 6.20
N THR A 297 -7.11 21.99 6.58
CA THR A 297 -8.18 21.75 5.61
C THR A 297 -8.78 23.05 5.07
N ASN A 298 -8.96 24.07 5.92
CA ASN A 298 -9.49 25.37 5.49
C ASN A 298 -8.55 26.10 4.53
N ALA A 299 -7.25 25.86 4.67
CA ALA A 299 -6.24 26.39 3.75
C ALA A 299 -6.02 25.50 2.52
N GLY A 300 -6.85 24.48 2.27
CA GLY A 300 -6.78 23.66 1.06
C GLY A 300 -5.70 22.58 1.05
N PHE A 301 -5.17 22.16 2.21
CA PHE A 301 -4.34 20.96 2.29
C PHE A 301 -5.21 19.70 2.46
N SER A 302 -4.97 18.67 1.63
CA SER A 302 -5.66 17.38 1.78
C SER A 302 -5.03 16.46 2.83
N GLN A 303 -3.75 16.67 3.16
CA GLN A 303 -2.98 15.77 4.03
C GLN A 303 -2.14 16.55 5.05
N GLN A 304 -2.24 16.15 6.31
CA GLN A 304 -1.51 16.74 7.43
C GLN A 304 0.02 16.64 7.26
N SER A 305 0.54 15.56 6.68
CA SER A 305 1.98 15.36 6.47
C SER A 305 2.57 16.41 5.51
N THR A 306 1.86 16.72 4.43
CA THR A 306 2.25 17.75 3.46
C THR A 306 2.20 19.13 4.12
N PHE A 307 1.11 19.43 4.83
CA PHE A 307 0.97 20.67 5.58
C PHE A 307 2.13 20.89 6.57
N ASN A 308 2.41 19.90 7.44
CA ASN A 308 3.46 20.01 8.45
C ASN A 308 4.83 20.30 7.83
N ARG A 309 5.14 19.65 6.70
CA ARG A 309 6.41 19.85 5.98
C ARG A 309 6.52 21.27 5.43
N ILE A 310 5.51 21.72 4.68
CA ILE A 310 5.48 23.04 4.04
C ILE A 310 5.46 24.16 5.08
N PHE A 311 4.63 24.02 6.13
CA PHE A 311 4.56 25.00 7.21
C PHE A 311 5.92 25.16 7.90
N LYS A 312 6.61 24.05 8.21
CA LYS A 312 7.95 24.12 8.80
C LYS A 312 8.99 24.72 7.86
N GLU A 313 8.92 24.40 6.57
CA GLU A 313 9.82 24.94 5.55
C GLU A 313 9.70 26.48 5.44
N GLN A 314 8.47 27.01 5.53
CA GLN A 314 8.22 28.44 5.38
C GLN A 314 8.31 29.24 6.69
N THR A 315 7.95 28.66 7.83
CA THR A 315 7.92 29.36 9.13
C THR A 315 9.10 29.01 10.05
N GLY A 316 9.90 28.00 9.70
CA GLY A 316 11.02 27.49 10.52
C GLY A 316 10.61 26.64 11.72
N SER A 317 9.32 26.52 12.04
CA SER A 317 8.82 25.79 13.21
C SER A 317 7.64 24.88 12.85
N THR A 318 7.38 23.86 13.66
CA THR A 318 6.20 23.02 13.43
C THR A 318 4.92 23.79 13.76
N PRO A 319 3.76 23.45 13.14
CA PRO A 319 2.49 24.12 13.47
C PRO A 319 2.17 24.14 14.97
N SER A 320 2.42 23.02 15.66
CA SER A 320 2.20 22.89 17.10
C SER A 320 3.12 23.77 17.95
N GLU A 321 4.36 23.99 17.52
CA GLU A 321 5.29 24.91 18.18
C GLU A 321 4.87 26.35 17.93
N TYR A 322 4.50 26.69 16.70
CA TYR A 322 4.05 28.02 16.31
C TYR A 322 2.82 28.46 17.11
N ILE A 323 1.79 27.62 17.18
CA ILE A 323 0.56 27.88 17.96
C ILE A 323 0.90 28.07 19.45
N ARG A 324 1.78 27.24 20.00
CA ARG A 324 2.20 27.34 21.41
C ARG A 324 2.93 28.64 21.70
N ASN A 325 3.76 29.11 20.77
CA ASN A 325 4.48 30.38 20.93
C ASN A 325 3.51 31.56 20.90
N ILE A 326 2.57 31.60 19.96
CA ILE A 326 1.57 32.67 19.89
C ILE A 326 0.68 32.69 21.14
N GLN A 327 0.28 31.54 21.67
CA GLN A 327 -0.48 31.46 22.93
C GLN A 327 0.31 31.92 24.17
N ARG A 328 1.64 31.89 24.13
CA ARG A 328 2.50 32.38 25.23
C ARG A 328 2.73 33.89 25.16
N GLU A 329 2.73 34.46 23.97
CA GLU A 329 2.91 35.91 23.75
C GLU A 329 1.60 36.70 23.96
N GLY A 330 0.44 36.05 23.82
CA GLY A 330 -0.88 36.64 24.07
C GLY A 330 -1.42 36.54 25.50
N ASN A 331 -0.64 35.98 26.44
CA ASN A 331 -0.90 35.98 27.89
C ASN A 331 0.10 36.89 28.59
#